data_AF-A0A7Y6PJR9-F1
#
_entry.id   AF-A0A7Y6PJR9-F1
#
_cell.length_a   1.000
_cell.length_b   1.000
_cell.length_c   1.000
_cell.angle_alpha   90.00
_cell.angle_beta   90.00
_cell.angle_gamma   90.00
#
_symmetry.space_group_name_H-M   'P 1'
#
loop_
_entity.id
_entity.type
_entity.pdbx_description
1 polymer ?
#
loop_
_entity_poly.entity_id
_entity_poly.type
_entity_poly.pdbx_seq_one_letter_code
_entity_poly.pdbx_strand_id
1 'polypeptide(L)'
;MALKLPFNLPHINLHPRVRKLLRIVGLVLFGLITFVFALQLSFPYKRAKDKLIEAAADKYEITVGSVDRGIMPGRVYFKAVTIRTRPTKPDEVVTTFYIEKLEIDLGLLPLIGGKISVDFDAKIGPGHLAGNVAVGKFGKGDISADITGTALPAANLPIRAFLGLPMTGKIEASVDLTLPMEKSKLGKTSINWQRASGAFSLACPSGCTFGDGKTKLKPLLKNSRQQAMVGEGIDFGKVDLDTLVAKASIKRGKLTLDRFDTKSKDGELHIDYAMTLEKEFGDSMVAGCLRFKGSDDLLRREPKTHAAISTTGAELRGDGLFHIRLTDRFKDMKRLNQDCGPNSGSGASSGENFNSGIGTERRPNLTVHPEEPKPNPTAPPPPAPPPTEPVPATPPTHDAAAPAEGSATAGSAGSAGSAVPGASEPLPAAPSGRGIRHNAEKNETGAPAAAEPPNEATPPSP
;
A
#
# COMPACT_ATOMS: atom_id res chain seq x y z
N MET A 1 3.36 -58.86 -9.05
CA MET A 1 3.18 -58.77 -7.58
C MET A 1 1.81 -58.21 -7.28
N ALA A 2 0.88 -59.03 -6.79
CA ALA A 2 -0.45 -58.60 -6.39
C ALA A 2 -0.40 -58.13 -4.93
N LEU A 3 -0.60 -56.82 -4.70
CA LEU A 3 -0.66 -56.25 -3.36
C LEU A 3 -1.99 -56.65 -2.71
N LYS A 4 -1.99 -57.73 -1.93
CA LYS A 4 -3.15 -58.22 -1.19
C LYS A 4 -3.29 -57.36 0.07
N LEU A 5 -4.02 -56.24 -0.02
CA LEU A 5 -4.30 -55.37 1.13
C LEU A 5 -5.32 -56.07 2.06
N PRO A 6 -4.96 -56.39 3.32
CA PRO A 6 -5.86 -57.04 4.27
C PRO A 6 -6.77 -56.01 4.95
N PHE A 7 -7.75 -55.46 4.23
CA PHE A 7 -8.80 -54.64 4.85
C PHE A 7 -9.96 -55.53 5.32
N ASN A 8 -9.84 -56.06 6.54
CA ASN A 8 -10.95 -56.71 7.24
C ASN A 8 -11.83 -55.62 7.86
N LEU A 9 -12.80 -55.11 7.10
CA LEU A 9 -13.74 -54.08 7.57
C LEU A 9 -14.79 -54.72 8.50
N PRO A 10 -14.99 -54.22 9.73
CA PRO A 10 -15.97 -54.77 10.66
C PRO A 10 -17.39 -54.69 10.08
N HIS A 11 -18.16 -55.77 10.22
CA HIS A 11 -19.56 -55.85 9.79
C HIS A 11 -20.45 -54.99 10.69
N ILE A 12 -20.64 -53.73 10.32
CA ILE A 12 -21.58 -52.84 11.01
C ILE A 12 -23.00 -53.16 10.52
N ASN A 13 -23.85 -53.70 11.39
CA ASN A 13 -25.27 -53.97 11.10
C ASN A 13 -26.09 -52.67 11.13
N LEU A 14 -26.13 -51.94 10.02
CA LEU A 14 -26.95 -50.73 9.88
C LEU A 14 -28.39 -51.05 9.45
N HIS A 15 -29.35 -50.39 10.10
CA HIS A 15 -30.79 -50.50 9.81
C HIS A 15 -31.10 -50.17 8.32
N PRO A 16 -32.08 -50.84 7.65
CA PRO A 16 -32.33 -50.70 6.21
C PRO A 16 -32.55 -49.26 5.71
N ARG A 17 -33.13 -48.38 6.55
CA ARG A 17 -33.32 -46.95 6.23
C ARG A 17 -31.99 -46.20 6.16
N VAL A 18 -31.05 -46.52 7.05
CA VAL A 18 -29.72 -45.92 7.08
C VAL A 18 -28.93 -46.32 5.84
N ARG A 19 -29.07 -47.56 5.36
CA ARG A 19 -28.44 -48.00 4.11
C ARG A 19 -28.93 -47.21 2.89
N LYS A 20 -30.23 -46.87 2.81
CA LYS A 20 -30.75 -46.01 1.73
C LYS A 20 -30.21 -44.59 1.81
N LEU A 21 -30.21 -44.00 3.01
CA LEU A 21 -29.67 -42.67 3.24
C LEU A 21 -28.18 -42.59 2.89
N LEU A 22 -27.38 -43.58 3.34
CA LEU A 22 -25.95 -43.67 3.07
C LEU A 22 -25.66 -43.76 1.57
N ARG A 23 -26.49 -44.49 0.79
CA ARG A 23 -26.36 -44.53 -0.68
C ARG A 23 -26.63 -43.18 -1.33
N ILE A 24 -27.66 -42.46 -0.88
CA ILE A 24 -28.00 -41.12 -1.41
C ILE A 24 -26.87 -40.15 -1.07
N VAL A 25 -26.42 -40.10 0.18
CA VAL A 25 -25.31 -39.26 0.62
C VAL A 25 -24.03 -39.61 -0.15
N GLY A 26 -23.73 -40.89 -0.34
CA GLY A 26 -22.58 -41.35 -1.11
C GLY A 26 -22.64 -40.93 -2.58
N LEU A 27 -23.81 -41.02 -3.21
CA LEU A 27 -24.00 -40.59 -4.61
C LEU A 27 -23.91 -39.07 -4.76
N VAL A 28 -24.46 -38.30 -3.82
CA VAL A 28 -24.33 -36.84 -3.79
C VAL A 28 -22.87 -36.42 -3.58
N LEU A 29 -22.17 -37.05 -2.64
CA LEU A 29 -20.77 -36.75 -2.34
C LEU A 29 -19.83 -37.14 -3.49
N PHE A 30 -20.06 -38.30 -4.12
CA PHE A 30 -19.35 -38.70 -5.33
C PHE A 30 -19.61 -37.72 -6.48
N GLY A 31 -20.87 -37.36 -6.73
CA GLY A 31 -21.23 -36.36 -7.73
C GLY A 31 -20.57 -35.01 -7.48
N LEU A 32 -20.50 -34.56 -6.22
CA LEU A 32 -19.81 -33.32 -5.83
C LEU A 32 -18.30 -33.40 -6.11
N ILE A 33 -17.64 -34.51 -5.75
CA ILE A 33 -16.21 -34.72 -6.00
C ILE A 33 -15.92 -34.75 -7.51
N THR A 34 -16.72 -35.49 -8.29
CA THR A 34 -16.59 -35.54 -9.75
C THR A 34 -16.82 -34.16 -10.37
N PHE A 35 -17.82 -33.42 -9.89
CA PHE A 35 -18.10 -32.05 -10.34
C PHE A 35 -16.91 -31.11 -10.05
N VAL A 36 -16.36 -31.16 -8.83
CA VAL A 36 -15.18 -30.38 -8.45
C VAL A 36 -13.98 -30.70 -9.33
N PHE A 37 -13.71 -31.99 -9.57
CA PHE A 37 -12.59 -32.41 -10.41
C PHE A 37 -12.79 -32.02 -11.88
N ALA A 38 -14.01 -32.16 -12.41
CA ALA A 38 -14.37 -31.72 -13.76
C ALA A 38 -14.22 -30.21 -13.90
N LEU A 39 -14.62 -29.44 -12.88
CA LEU A 39 -14.45 -27.99 -12.85
C LEU A 39 -12.96 -27.62 -12.83
N GLN A 40 -12.14 -28.32 -12.04
CA GLN A 40 -10.69 -28.09 -11.98
C GLN A 40 -9.99 -28.43 -13.31
N LEU A 41 -10.42 -29.48 -14.01
CA LEU A 41 -9.87 -29.84 -15.33
C LEU A 41 -10.35 -28.90 -16.45
N SER A 42 -11.58 -28.41 -16.37
CA SER A 42 -12.16 -27.52 -17.38
C SER A 42 -11.81 -26.05 -17.19
N PHE A 43 -11.31 -25.66 -16.01
CA PHE A 43 -10.96 -24.27 -15.75
C PHE A 43 -9.81 -23.82 -16.67
N PRO A 44 -10.01 -22.78 -17.51
CA PRO A 44 -9.04 -22.40 -18.51
C PRO A 44 -7.97 -21.48 -17.89
N TYR A 45 -7.06 -22.04 -17.08
CA TYR A 45 -6.01 -21.30 -16.37
C TYR A 45 -5.19 -20.36 -17.28
N LYS A 46 -4.94 -20.77 -18.53
CA LYS A 46 -4.26 -19.94 -19.53
C LYS A 46 -5.06 -18.69 -19.89
N ARG A 47 -6.38 -18.84 -20.15
CA ARG A 47 -7.28 -17.70 -20.40
C ARG A 47 -7.39 -16.77 -19.20
N ALA A 48 -7.35 -17.30 -17.98
CA ALA A 48 -7.36 -16.47 -16.78
C ALA A 48 -6.11 -15.59 -16.71
N LYS A 49 -4.92 -16.15 -17.01
CA LYS A 49 -3.68 -15.37 -17.16
C LYS A 49 -3.80 -14.32 -18.26
N ASP A 50 -4.28 -14.69 -19.45
CA ASP A 50 -4.40 -13.77 -20.57
C ASP A 50 -5.36 -12.62 -20.26
N LYS A 51 -6.50 -12.92 -19.63
CA LYS A 51 -7.48 -11.91 -19.22
C LYS A 51 -6.98 -11.01 -18.09
N LEU A 52 -6.17 -11.55 -17.17
CA LEU A 52 -5.52 -10.74 -16.14
C LEU A 52 -4.53 -9.74 -16.77
N ILE A 53 -3.71 -10.20 -17.72
CA ILE A 53 -2.75 -9.35 -18.44
C ILE A 53 -3.51 -8.31 -19.27
N GLU A 54 -4.53 -8.72 -20.02
CA GLU A 54 -5.35 -7.85 -20.86
C GLU A 54 -6.08 -6.77 -20.03
N ALA A 55 -6.69 -7.16 -18.90
CA ALA A 55 -7.40 -6.22 -18.02
C ALA A 55 -6.46 -5.20 -17.35
N ALA A 56 -5.18 -5.53 -17.20
CA ALA A 56 -4.18 -4.64 -16.62
C ALA A 56 -3.34 -3.88 -17.67
N ALA A 57 -3.32 -4.34 -18.93
CA ALA A 57 -2.43 -3.87 -19.99
C ALA A 57 -2.53 -2.36 -20.25
N ASP A 58 -3.70 -1.77 -19.99
CA ASP A 58 -3.96 -0.34 -20.16
C ASP A 58 -3.06 0.54 -19.28
N LYS A 59 -2.72 0.06 -18.07
CA LYS A 59 -1.97 0.84 -17.06
C LYS A 59 -0.67 0.19 -16.63
N TYR A 60 -0.60 -1.13 -16.74
CA TYR A 60 0.49 -1.92 -16.22
C TYR A 60 0.94 -2.96 -17.25
N GLU A 61 2.25 -3.10 -17.38
CA GLU A 61 2.86 -4.25 -18.02
C GLU A 61 3.00 -5.35 -16.95
N ILE A 62 2.18 -6.39 -17.05
CA ILE A 62 2.22 -7.53 -16.13
C ILE A 62 2.96 -8.69 -16.81
N THR A 63 4.05 -9.11 -16.20
CA THR A 63 4.78 -10.32 -16.58
C THR A 63 4.56 -11.39 -15.52
N VAL A 64 4.02 -12.54 -15.94
CA VAL A 64 3.76 -13.69 -15.07
C VAL A 64 4.70 -14.83 -15.43
N GLY A 65 5.60 -15.20 -14.50
CA GLY A 65 6.56 -16.28 -14.69
C GLY A 65 5.91 -17.64 -14.92
N SER A 66 5.25 -18.20 -13.90
CA SER A 66 4.52 -19.47 -14.02
C SER A 66 3.13 -19.39 -13.40
N VAL A 67 2.24 -20.27 -13.87
CA VAL A 67 0.88 -20.41 -13.34
C VAL A 67 0.69 -21.88 -12.96
N ASP A 68 0.52 -22.12 -11.66
CA ASP A 68 0.29 -23.45 -11.11
C ASP A 68 -1.16 -23.59 -10.66
N ARG A 69 -1.65 -24.83 -10.69
CA ARG A 69 -3.02 -25.16 -10.28
C ARG A 69 -3.07 -25.39 -8.77
N GLY A 70 -4.10 -24.84 -8.12
CA GLY A 70 -4.51 -25.20 -6.77
C GLY A 70 -4.87 -26.67 -6.61
N ILE A 71 -4.66 -27.24 -5.42
CA ILE A 71 -5.26 -28.53 -5.05
C ILE A 71 -6.78 -28.38 -4.93
N MET A 72 -7.24 -27.23 -4.41
CA MET A 72 -8.67 -26.89 -4.32
C MET A 72 -9.19 -26.28 -5.63
N PRO A 73 -10.43 -26.58 -6.04
CA PRO A 73 -11.05 -25.97 -7.22
C PRO A 73 -11.17 -24.45 -7.05
N GLY A 74 -10.94 -23.70 -8.14
CA GLY A 74 -11.05 -22.23 -8.12
C GLY A 74 -9.78 -21.50 -7.67
N ARG A 75 -8.80 -22.23 -7.10
CA ARG A 75 -7.53 -21.66 -6.65
C ARG A 75 -6.46 -21.70 -7.73
N VAL A 76 -5.78 -20.57 -7.93
CA VAL A 76 -4.72 -20.37 -8.92
C VAL A 76 -3.50 -19.76 -8.24
N TYR A 77 -2.31 -20.29 -8.52
CA TYR A 77 -1.05 -19.71 -8.06
C TYR A 77 -0.31 -19.08 -9.23
N PHE A 78 0.06 -17.83 -9.09
CA PHE A 78 0.96 -17.12 -9.98
C PHE A 78 2.30 -16.96 -9.28
N LYS A 79 3.38 -17.39 -9.90
CA LYS A 79 4.75 -17.23 -9.37
C LYS A 79 5.52 -16.21 -10.17
N ALA A 80 6.35 -15.43 -9.49
CA ALA A 80 7.17 -14.38 -10.06
C ALA A 80 6.34 -13.43 -10.93
N VAL A 81 5.37 -12.76 -10.30
CA VAL A 81 4.55 -11.73 -10.97
C VAL A 81 5.28 -10.40 -10.85
N THR A 82 5.67 -9.86 -11.98
CA THR A 82 6.27 -8.53 -12.07
C THR A 82 5.23 -7.58 -12.66
N ILE A 83 4.92 -6.52 -11.93
CA ILE A 83 4.00 -5.47 -12.37
C ILE A 83 4.83 -4.21 -12.61
N ARG A 84 4.83 -3.71 -13.83
CA ARG A 84 5.56 -2.51 -14.20
C ARG A 84 4.58 -1.43 -14.66
N THR A 85 4.67 -0.23 -14.08
CA THR A 85 3.82 0.87 -14.54
C THR A 85 4.22 1.30 -15.94
N ARG A 86 3.25 1.51 -16.83
CA ARG A 86 3.53 2.06 -18.15
C ARG A 86 3.65 3.59 -18.02
N PRO A 87 4.80 4.20 -18.37
CA PRO A 87 4.95 5.65 -18.27
C PRO A 87 3.99 6.30 -19.27
N THR A 88 3.11 7.16 -18.78
CA THR A 88 2.19 7.95 -19.61
C THR A 88 2.81 9.26 -20.08
N LYS A 89 3.90 9.68 -19.42
CA LYS A 89 4.67 10.88 -19.72
C LYS A 89 6.16 10.54 -19.82
N PRO A 90 6.94 11.25 -20.67
CA PRO A 90 8.36 10.97 -20.87
C PRO A 90 9.20 11.07 -19.59
N ASP A 91 8.76 11.85 -18.60
CA ASP A 91 9.48 12.04 -17.32
C ASP A 91 8.93 11.16 -16.18
N GLU A 92 8.00 10.26 -16.46
CA GLU A 92 7.39 9.41 -15.43
C GLU A 92 8.32 8.24 -15.06
N VAL A 93 8.68 8.14 -13.78
CA VAL A 93 9.56 7.09 -13.28
C VAL A 93 8.80 5.76 -13.30
N VAL A 94 9.25 4.87 -14.19
CA VAL A 94 8.70 3.52 -14.27
C VAL A 94 8.96 2.79 -12.95
N THR A 95 7.87 2.38 -12.29
CA THR A 95 7.93 1.66 -11.04
C THR A 95 7.68 0.19 -11.32
N THR A 96 8.62 -0.65 -10.93
CA THR A 96 8.53 -2.11 -11.05
C THR A 96 8.28 -2.70 -9.67
N PHE A 97 7.24 -3.52 -9.58
CA PHE A 97 6.85 -4.23 -8.38
C PHE A 97 6.99 -5.73 -8.61
N TYR A 98 7.54 -6.43 -7.62
CA TYR A 98 7.76 -7.87 -7.68
C TYR A 98 6.97 -8.59 -6.61
N ILE A 99 6.16 -9.56 -7.03
CA ILE A 99 5.40 -10.45 -6.18
C ILE A 99 5.95 -11.86 -6.38
N GLU A 100 6.46 -12.48 -5.31
CA GLU A 100 7.05 -13.82 -5.37
C GLU A 100 5.98 -14.87 -5.72
N LYS A 101 4.86 -14.79 -5.02
CA LYS A 101 3.73 -15.72 -5.14
C LYS A 101 2.43 -14.94 -4.94
N LEU A 102 1.50 -15.07 -5.86
CA LEU A 102 0.15 -14.56 -5.77
C LEU A 102 -0.82 -15.73 -5.88
N GLU A 103 -1.55 -15.99 -4.81
CA GLU A 103 -2.62 -16.97 -4.74
C GLU A 103 -3.94 -16.22 -4.92
N ILE A 104 -4.80 -16.71 -5.82
CA ILE A 104 -6.14 -16.19 -6.05
C ILE A 104 -7.10 -17.36 -5.89
N ASP A 105 -8.09 -17.21 -5.01
CA ASP A 105 -9.15 -18.18 -4.78
C ASP A 105 -10.50 -17.57 -5.15
N LEU A 106 -11.18 -18.20 -6.09
CA LEU A 106 -12.50 -17.79 -6.54
C LEU A 106 -13.58 -18.57 -5.78
N GLY A 107 -14.32 -17.88 -4.92
CA GLY A 107 -15.35 -18.49 -4.09
C GLY A 107 -16.51 -19.07 -4.90
N LEU A 108 -16.53 -20.40 -5.08
CA LEU A 108 -17.57 -21.10 -5.86
C LEU A 108 -18.98 -20.97 -5.27
N LEU A 109 -19.09 -20.97 -3.93
CA LEU A 109 -20.37 -20.85 -3.22
C LEU A 109 -21.05 -19.48 -3.46
N PRO A 110 -20.35 -18.34 -3.29
CA PRO A 110 -20.85 -17.03 -3.70
C PRO A 110 -21.35 -16.97 -5.14
N LEU A 111 -20.63 -17.62 -6.08
CA LEU A 111 -20.99 -17.62 -7.50
C LEU A 111 -22.37 -18.23 -7.76
N ILE A 112 -22.73 -19.31 -7.05
CA ILE A 112 -24.07 -19.93 -7.13
C ILE A 112 -25.15 -18.95 -6.66
N GLY A 113 -24.83 -18.10 -5.67
CA GLY A 113 -25.71 -17.05 -5.16
C GLY A 113 -25.74 -15.76 -6.00
N GLY A 114 -25.04 -15.75 -7.14
CA GLY A 114 -24.90 -14.57 -8.01
C GLY A 114 -24.01 -13.46 -7.43
N LYS A 115 -23.15 -13.80 -6.47
CA LYS A 115 -22.12 -12.92 -5.89
C LYS A 115 -20.75 -13.36 -6.38
N ILE A 116 -19.79 -12.45 -6.44
CA ILE A 116 -18.39 -12.80 -6.71
C ILE A 116 -17.61 -12.56 -5.41
N SER A 117 -16.82 -13.53 -4.97
CA SER A 117 -15.86 -13.37 -3.89
C SER A 117 -14.51 -13.83 -4.41
N VAL A 118 -13.51 -12.99 -4.24
CA VAL A 118 -12.13 -13.27 -4.64
C VAL A 118 -11.26 -13.08 -3.42
N ASP A 119 -10.73 -14.19 -2.91
CA ASP A 119 -9.70 -14.16 -1.89
C ASP A 119 -8.34 -14.14 -2.59
N PHE A 120 -7.42 -13.32 -2.10
CA PHE A 120 -6.06 -13.27 -2.61
C PHE A 120 -5.05 -13.28 -1.47
N ASP A 121 -3.90 -13.91 -1.71
CA ASP A 121 -2.75 -13.91 -0.81
C ASP A 121 -1.49 -13.73 -1.66
N ALA A 122 -0.83 -12.59 -1.47
CA ALA A 122 0.37 -12.20 -2.18
C ALA A 122 1.56 -12.13 -1.21
N LYS A 123 2.62 -12.87 -1.53
CA LYS A 123 3.90 -12.81 -0.84
C LYS A 123 4.84 -11.83 -1.54
N ILE A 124 5.31 -10.81 -0.80
CA ILE A 124 6.14 -9.71 -1.32
C ILE A 124 7.39 -9.61 -0.45
N GLY A 125 8.47 -10.26 -0.89
CA GLY A 125 9.69 -10.38 -0.09
C GLY A 125 9.40 -11.06 1.26
N PRO A 126 9.76 -10.45 2.40
CA PRO A 126 9.44 -10.98 3.73
C PRO A 126 8.00 -10.72 4.18
N GLY A 127 7.22 -9.93 3.44
CA GLY A 127 5.85 -9.53 3.82
C GLY A 127 4.76 -10.35 3.13
N HIS A 128 3.56 -10.29 3.72
CA HIS A 128 2.36 -10.95 3.21
C HIS A 128 1.23 -9.92 3.04
N LEU A 129 0.51 -10.02 1.94
CA LEU A 129 -0.65 -9.20 1.62
C LEU A 129 -1.82 -10.14 1.32
N ALA A 130 -2.75 -10.29 2.25
CA ALA A 130 -3.95 -11.08 2.08
C ALA A 130 -5.17 -10.16 1.95
N GLY A 131 -6.22 -10.62 1.28
CA GLY A 131 -7.47 -9.88 1.26
C GLY A 131 -8.61 -10.65 0.61
N ASN A 132 -9.82 -10.18 0.89
CA ASN A 132 -11.05 -10.63 0.28
C ASN A 132 -11.72 -9.45 -0.43
N VAL A 133 -12.04 -9.62 -1.71
CA VAL A 133 -12.88 -8.69 -2.47
C VAL A 133 -14.18 -9.39 -2.83
N ALA A 134 -15.27 -8.93 -2.25
CA ALA A 134 -16.61 -9.42 -2.54
C ALA A 134 -17.41 -8.36 -3.30
N VAL A 135 -17.94 -8.75 -4.44
CA VAL A 135 -18.90 -7.98 -5.22
C VAL A 135 -20.26 -8.64 -5.05
N GLY A 136 -21.24 -7.85 -4.58
CA GLY A 136 -22.61 -8.34 -4.43
C GLY A 136 -23.27 -8.68 -5.77
N LYS A 137 -24.60 -8.84 -5.76
CA LYS A 137 -25.34 -9.27 -6.96
C LYS A 137 -25.07 -8.34 -8.14
N PHE A 138 -24.80 -8.93 -9.32
CA PHE A 138 -24.49 -8.20 -10.55
C PHE A 138 -25.44 -7.00 -10.78
N GLY A 139 -24.87 -5.79 -10.66
CA GLY A 139 -25.55 -4.51 -10.86
C GLY A 139 -26.39 -3.97 -9.70
N LYS A 140 -26.54 -4.68 -8.57
CA LYS A 140 -27.35 -4.22 -7.42
C LYS A 140 -26.70 -4.45 -6.05
N GLY A 141 -25.44 -4.85 -6.02
CA GLY A 141 -24.74 -5.20 -4.79
C GLY A 141 -23.60 -4.25 -4.45
N ASP A 142 -23.30 -4.17 -3.17
CA ASP A 142 -22.16 -3.43 -2.65
C ASP A 142 -20.85 -4.17 -2.98
N ILE A 143 -19.76 -3.42 -3.06
CA ILE A 143 -18.39 -3.95 -3.19
C ILE A 143 -17.76 -3.84 -1.81
N SER A 144 -17.38 -4.96 -1.20
CA SER A 144 -16.60 -5.00 0.04
C SER A 144 -15.19 -5.46 -0.26
N ALA A 145 -14.20 -4.79 0.34
CA ALA A 145 -12.80 -5.13 0.25
C ALA A 145 -12.20 -5.13 1.66
N ASP A 146 -11.74 -6.29 2.12
CA ASP A 146 -10.92 -6.47 3.31
C ASP A 146 -9.51 -6.81 2.83
N ILE A 147 -8.51 -6.01 3.17
CA ILE A 147 -7.12 -6.19 2.76
C ILE A 147 -6.24 -6.00 3.99
N THR A 148 -5.37 -6.95 4.26
CA THR A 148 -4.41 -6.92 5.35
C THR A 148 -3.01 -7.20 4.81
N GLY A 149 -2.06 -6.37 5.23
CA GLY A 149 -0.67 -6.42 4.86
C GLY A 149 0.19 -6.47 6.10
N THR A 150 1.04 -7.49 6.22
CA THR A 150 1.95 -7.67 7.35
C THR A 150 3.39 -7.66 6.86
N ALA A 151 4.26 -6.94 7.57
CA ALA A 151 5.69 -6.83 7.29
C ALA A 151 6.04 -6.50 5.82
N LEU A 152 5.23 -5.68 5.15
CA LEU A 152 5.42 -5.32 3.75
C LEU A 152 6.68 -4.44 3.61
N PRO A 153 7.63 -4.80 2.73
CA PRO A 153 8.80 -3.97 2.49
C PRO A 153 8.37 -2.68 1.78
N ALA A 154 8.51 -1.53 2.46
CA ALA A 154 8.10 -0.22 1.95
C ALA A 154 8.74 0.11 0.59
N ALA A 155 9.97 -0.37 0.38
CA ALA A 155 10.74 -0.17 -0.85
C ALA A 155 10.08 -0.80 -2.09
N ASN A 156 9.27 -1.83 -1.91
CA ASN A 156 8.57 -2.49 -3.00
C ASN A 156 7.17 -1.90 -3.23
N LEU A 157 6.62 -1.15 -2.27
CA LEU A 157 5.27 -0.60 -2.43
C LEU A 157 5.30 0.61 -3.37
N PRO A 158 4.22 0.85 -4.15
CA PRO A 158 4.11 1.99 -5.06
C PRO A 158 3.90 3.33 -4.30
N ILE A 159 4.35 3.44 -3.06
CA ILE A 159 4.18 4.63 -2.21
C ILE A 159 4.96 5.81 -2.79
N ARG A 160 6.05 5.55 -3.52
CA ARG A 160 6.80 6.60 -4.23
C ARG A 160 5.95 7.39 -5.21
N ALA A 161 4.96 6.75 -5.85
CA ALA A 161 4.05 7.44 -6.77
C ALA A 161 3.13 8.44 -6.03
N PHE A 162 2.78 8.15 -4.77
CA PHE A 162 1.90 8.98 -3.97
C PHE A 162 2.66 10.07 -3.19
N LEU A 163 3.82 9.74 -2.62
CA LEU A 163 4.59 10.65 -1.76
C LEU A 163 5.72 11.37 -2.50
N GLY A 164 6.06 10.95 -3.72
CA GLY A 164 7.19 11.49 -4.48
C GLY A 164 8.57 11.06 -3.96
N LEU A 165 8.64 10.37 -2.83
CA LEU A 165 9.87 9.91 -2.19
C LEU A 165 9.84 8.41 -1.94
N PRO A 166 10.98 7.71 -2.10
CA PRO A 166 11.08 6.33 -1.68
C PRO A 166 10.96 6.23 -0.16
N MET A 167 10.38 5.14 0.31
CA MET A 167 10.36 4.79 1.73
C MET A 167 10.97 3.40 1.89
N THR A 168 11.78 3.20 2.91
CA THR A 168 12.30 1.89 3.32
C THR A 168 11.73 1.52 4.69
N GLY A 169 11.86 0.25 5.08
CA GLY A 169 11.32 -0.28 6.34
C GLY A 169 10.20 -1.30 6.11
N LYS A 170 9.56 -1.72 7.22
CA LYS A 170 8.46 -2.68 7.23
C LYS A 170 7.15 -1.94 7.53
N ILE A 171 6.14 -2.22 6.73
CA ILE A 171 4.82 -1.59 6.83
C ILE A 171 3.77 -2.66 7.11
N GLU A 172 2.87 -2.32 8.02
CA GLU A 172 1.63 -3.02 8.24
C GLU A 172 0.49 -2.15 7.71
N ALA A 173 -0.40 -2.74 6.93
CA ALA A 173 -1.52 -2.03 6.34
C ALA A 173 -2.79 -2.85 6.56
N SER A 174 -3.91 -2.19 6.79
CA SER A 174 -5.21 -2.81 6.84
C SER A 174 -6.22 -1.86 6.21
N VAL A 175 -7.06 -2.39 5.34
CA VAL A 175 -8.10 -1.67 4.61
C VAL A 175 -9.36 -2.50 4.71
N ASP A 176 -10.38 -1.98 5.37
CA ASP A 176 -11.74 -2.51 5.33
C ASP A 176 -12.58 -1.44 4.65
N LEU A 177 -13.14 -1.74 3.48
CA LEU A 177 -13.87 -0.77 2.67
C LEU A 177 -15.12 -1.41 2.10
N THR A 178 -16.27 -0.80 2.39
CA THR A 178 -17.56 -1.12 1.80
C THR A 178 -18.03 0.04 0.93
N LEU A 179 -18.14 -0.21 -0.37
CA LEU A 179 -18.54 0.73 -1.41
C LEU A 179 -19.92 0.34 -1.94
N PRO A 180 -20.97 1.10 -1.62
CA PRO A 180 -22.28 0.84 -2.17
C PRO A 180 -22.35 1.26 -3.65
N MET A 181 -22.94 0.39 -4.46
CA MET A 181 -23.16 0.64 -5.88
C MET A 181 -24.57 1.16 -6.10
N GLU A 182 -24.71 2.28 -6.80
CA GLU A 182 -26.01 2.85 -7.13
C GLU A 182 -26.23 2.86 -8.64
N LYS A 183 -27.44 2.47 -9.06
CA LYS A 183 -27.86 2.62 -10.45
C LYS A 183 -28.34 4.04 -10.66
N SER A 184 -27.66 4.78 -11.53
CA SER A 184 -28.16 6.05 -12.02
C SER A 184 -29.45 5.85 -12.82
N LYS A 185 -30.27 6.91 -12.97
CA LYS A 185 -31.48 6.91 -13.82
C LYS A 185 -31.18 6.52 -15.27
N LEU A 186 -29.92 6.68 -15.72
CA LEU A 186 -29.43 6.32 -17.05
C LEU A 186 -29.01 4.84 -17.15
N GLY A 187 -29.27 4.02 -16.13
CA GLY A 187 -28.89 2.60 -16.10
C GLY A 187 -27.40 2.33 -15.88
N LYS A 188 -26.56 3.38 -15.83
CA LYS A 188 -25.13 3.24 -15.50
C LYS A 188 -24.98 3.00 -14.00
N THR A 189 -24.21 1.98 -13.64
CA THR A 189 -23.90 1.68 -12.23
C THR A 189 -22.62 2.44 -11.86
N SER A 190 -22.69 3.27 -10.83
CA SER A 190 -21.54 4.06 -10.32
C SER A 190 -21.35 3.82 -8.83
N ILE A 191 -20.09 3.91 -8.37
CA ILE A 191 -19.75 3.85 -6.95
C ILE A 191 -20.28 5.11 -6.26
N ASN A 192 -21.07 4.96 -5.20
CA ASN A 192 -21.53 6.10 -4.40
C ASN A 192 -20.60 6.28 -3.19
N TRP A 193 -19.56 7.11 -3.36
CA TRP A 193 -18.60 7.42 -2.30
C TRP A 193 -19.23 8.16 -1.11
N GLN A 194 -20.33 8.89 -1.30
CA GLN A 194 -21.05 9.57 -0.21
C GLN A 194 -21.66 8.58 0.80
N ARG A 195 -21.83 7.31 0.38
CA ARG A 195 -22.34 6.23 1.23
C ARG A 195 -21.28 5.20 1.57
N ALA A 196 -20.02 5.42 1.16
CA ALA A 196 -18.92 4.55 1.51
C ALA A 196 -18.75 4.49 3.04
N SER A 197 -18.34 3.33 3.52
CA SER A 197 -17.95 3.12 4.91
C SER A 197 -16.72 2.23 4.97
N GLY A 198 -15.83 2.46 5.92
CA GLY A 198 -14.63 1.66 6.05
C GLY A 198 -13.64 2.19 7.07
N ALA A 199 -12.52 1.50 7.20
CA ALA A 199 -11.38 1.88 8.00
C ALA A 199 -10.08 1.57 7.25
N PHE A 200 -9.09 2.44 7.43
CA PHE A 200 -7.74 2.31 6.91
C PHE A 200 -6.80 2.41 8.09
N SER A 201 -5.86 1.49 8.20
CA SER A 201 -4.78 1.54 9.18
C SER A 201 -3.47 1.33 8.46
N LEU A 202 -2.52 2.20 8.70
CA LEU A 202 -1.14 2.10 8.22
C LEU A 202 -0.23 2.23 9.44
N ALA A 203 0.66 1.27 9.62
CA ALA A 203 1.65 1.32 10.69
C ALA A 203 3.04 1.01 10.13
N CYS A 204 4.04 1.76 10.61
CA CYS A 204 5.43 1.35 10.58
C CYS A 204 5.88 1.13 12.02
N PRO A 205 6.00 -0.13 12.47
CA PRO A 205 6.31 -0.42 13.87
C PRO A 205 7.76 -0.10 14.24
N SER A 206 8.71 -0.17 13.29
CA SER A 206 10.11 0.13 13.56
C SER A 206 10.90 0.40 12.28
N GLY A 207 11.73 1.45 12.31
CA GLY A 207 12.84 1.64 11.37
C GLY A 207 12.38 1.93 9.93
N CYS A 208 11.36 2.78 9.77
CA CYS A 208 11.07 3.33 8.45
C CYS A 208 11.96 4.53 8.18
N THR A 209 12.48 4.62 6.96
CA THR A 209 13.20 5.82 6.52
C THR A 209 12.50 6.38 5.29
N PHE A 210 12.19 7.66 5.33
CA PHE A 210 11.67 8.44 4.22
C PHE A 210 12.82 9.11 3.48
N GLY A 211 12.85 8.95 2.17
CA GLY A 211 13.93 9.43 1.34
C GLY A 211 15.13 8.48 1.31
N ASP A 212 15.96 8.64 0.29
CA ASP A 212 17.19 7.90 0.06
C ASP A 212 18.44 8.83 0.08
N GLY A 213 18.22 10.13 0.26
CA GLY A 213 19.24 11.18 0.17
C GLY A 213 19.69 11.52 -1.25
N LYS A 214 19.01 10.99 -2.26
CA LYS A 214 19.36 11.18 -3.68
C LYS A 214 18.17 11.61 -4.53
N THR A 215 16.97 11.16 -4.17
CA THR A 215 15.74 11.48 -4.86
C THR A 215 15.33 12.90 -4.54
N LYS A 216 15.29 13.75 -5.57
CA LYS A 216 14.77 15.11 -5.46
C LYS A 216 13.25 15.06 -5.29
N LEU A 217 12.73 15.70 -4.25
CA LEU A 217 11.31 15.88 -4.03
C LEU A 217 10.78 16.85 -5.08
N LYS A 218 9.95 16.33 -5.99
CA LYS A 218 9.18 17.14 -6.94
C LYS A 218 7.81 17.39 -6.34
N PRO A 219 7.46 18.63 -5.95
CA PRO A 219 6.12 18.92 -5.48
C PRO A 219 5.10 18.53 -6.54
N LEU A 220 4.06 17.78 -6.16
CA LEU A 220 2.95 17.40 -7.04
C LEU A 220 2.01 18.60 -7.30
N LEU A 221 2.57 19.75 -7.69
CA LEU A 221 1.81 20.95 -8.04
C LEU A 221 1.25 20.75 -9.44
N LYS A 222 -0.07 20.79 -9.61
CA LYS A 222 -0.70 20.66 -10.93
C LYS A 222 -0.42 21.82 -11.89
N ASN A 223 -0.02 22.98 -11.35
CA ASN A 223 0.20 24.16 -12.17
C ASN A 223 1.59 24.07 -12.84
N SER A 224 1.62 23.77 -14.14
CA SER A 224 2.84 23.64 -14.95
C SER A 224 3.76 24.87 -14.84
N ARG A 225 3.16 26.06 -14.66
CA ARG A 225 3.90 27.31 -14.47
C ARG A 225 4.70 27.34 -13.16
N GLN A 226 4.19 26.74 -12.10
CA GLN A 226 4.91 26.61 -10.83
C GLN A 226 5.89 25.44 -10.85
N GLN A 227 5.60 24.37 -11.60
CA GLN A 227 6.55 23.26 -11.78
C GLN A 227 7.84 23.71 -12.45
N ALA A 228 7.77 24.64 -13.42
CA ALA A 228 8.96 25.17 -14.09
C ALA A 228 9.95 25.88 -13.13
N MET A 229 9.43 26.51 -12.06
CA MET A 229 10.25 27.20 -11.06
C MET A 229 10.91 26.25 -10.06
N VAL A 230 10.38 25.03 -9.89
CA VAL A 230 10.94 23.97 -9.04
C VAL A 230 11.50 22.84 -9.90
N GLY A 231 11.87 23.12 -11.16
CA GLY A 231 12.05 22.12 -12.22
C GLY A 231 13.04 21.00 -11.90
N GLU A 232 14.05 21.27 -11.09
CA GLU A 232 15.00 20.24 -10.66
C GLU A 232 14.49 19.38 -9.49
N GLY A 233 13.50 19.84 -8.72
CA GLY A 233 13.12 19.26 -7.44
C GLY A 233 14.06 19.68 -6.30
N ILE A 234 13.62 19.47 -5.07
CA ILE A 234 14.37 19.83 -3.87
C ILE A 234 15.10 18.58 -3.36
N ASP A 235 16.42 18.65 -3.15
CA ASP A 235 17.18 17.55 -2.54
C ASP A 235 16.56 17.18 -1.18
N PHE A 236 16.10 15.94 -1.03
CA PHE A 236 15.51 15.44 0.22
C PHE A 236 16.35 14.29 0.75
N GLY A 237 16.94 14.52 1.93
CA GLY A 237 17.76 13.58 2.69
C GLY A 237 16.96 12.43 3.30
N LYS A 238 17.63 11.65 4.15
CA LYS A 238 17.00 10.56 4.88
C LYS A 238 16.38 11.07 6.19
N VAL A 239 15.10 10.78 6.35
CA VAL A 239 14.33 11.04 7.58
C VAL A 239 13.90 9.71 8.19
N ASP A 240 14.47 9.37 9.33
CA ASP A 240 14.20 8.16 10.10
C ASP A 240 12.94 8.36 10.97
N LEU A 241 11.95 7.49 10.79
CA LEU A 241 10.81 7.35 11.68
C LEU A 241 10.97 6.09 12.51
N ASP A 242 10.97 6.28 13.84
CA ASP A 242 11.01 5.17 14.78
C ASP A 242 9.69 4.40 14.74
N THR A 243 8.57 5.13 14.84
CA THR A 243 7.22 4.54 14.74
C THR A 243 6.29 5.48 13.99
N LEU A 244 5.42 4.93 13.13
CA LEU A 244 4.32 5.65 12.48
C LEU A 244 3.05 4.84 12.66
N VAL A 245 1.95 5.46 13.09
CA VAL A 245 0.62 4.85 13.14
C VAL A 245 -0.39 5.85 12.63
N ALA A 246 -1.03 5.55 11.51
CA ALA A 246 -2.10 6.34 10.93
C ALA A 246 -3.37 5.47 10.83
N LYS A 247 -4.47 5.92 11.41
CA LYS A 247 -5.78 5.30 11.30
C LYS A 247 -6.79 6.30 10.80
N ALA A 248 -7.49 5.97 9.74
CA ALA A 248 -8.57 6.76 9.19
C ALA A 248 -9.84 5.92 9.09
N SER A 249 -11.01 6.54 9.26
CA SER A 249 -12.29 5.89 9.00
C SER A 249 -13.11 6.68 8.01
N ILE A 250 -13.91 5.96 7.22
CA ILE A 250 -14.93 6.53 6.36
C ILE A 250 -16.28 6.21 6.99
N LYS A 251 -17.04 7.24 7.31
CA LYS A 251 -18.40 7.12 7.86
C LYS A 251 -19.31 8.09 7.13
N ARG A 252 -20.35 7.56 6.46
CA ARG A 252 -21.37 8.36 5.75
C ARG A 252 -20.77 9.36 4.76
N GLY A 253 -19.79 8.91 3.98
CA GLY A 253 -19.15 9.79 3.01
C GLY A 253 -18.19 10.81 3.62
N LYS A 254 -17.83 10.69 4.89
CA LYS A 254 -16.79 11.53 5.51
C LYS A 254 -15.61 10.65 5.90
N LEU A 255 -14.44 10.95 5.33
CA LEU A 255 -13.17 10.36 5.72
C LEU A 255 -12.56 11.23 6.82
N THR A 256 -12.26 10.66 7.98
CA THR A 256 -11.57 11.34 9.08
C THR A 256 -10.31 10.57 9.46
N LEU A 257 -9.23 11.29 9.74
CA LEU A 257 -8.02 10.73 10.34
C LEU A 257 -8.26 10.63 11.86
N ASP A 258 -8.58 9.43 12.33
CA ASP A 258 -8.96 9.18 13.72
C ASP A 258 -7.76 9.18 14.65
N ARG A 259 -6.60 8.73 14.16
CA ARG A 259 -5.36 8.67 14.92
C ARG A 259 -4.16 8.84 14.02
N PHE A 260 -3.26 9.74 14.39
CA PHE A 260 -1.97 9.90 13.74
C PHE A 260 -0.90 10.10 14.80
N ASP A 261 -0.08 9.07 15.02
CA ASP A 261 1.05 9.13 15.92
C ASP A 261 2.32 8.86 15.12
N THR A 262 3.32 9.71 15.32
CA THR A 262 4.64 9.51 14.76
C THR A 262 5.69 9.80 15.82
N LYS A 263 6.72 8.99 15.86
CA LYS A 263 7.91 9.21 16.68
C LYS A 263 9.11 9.19 15.77
N SER A 264 9.90 10.23 15.85
CA SER A 264 11.10 10.38 15.06
C SER A 264 12.08 11.24 15.85
N LYS A 265 13.33 10.78 15.90
CA LYS A 265 14.48 11.59 16.32
C LYS A 265 14.74 12.77 15.39
N ASP A 266 14.22 12.74 14.16
CA ASP A 266 14.50 13.74 13.14
C ASP A 266 13.51 14.90 13.12
N GLY A 267 12.36 14.78 13.80
CA GLY A 267 11.40 15.87 13.88
C GLY A 267 10.04 15.46 14.40
N GLU A 268 9.18 16.46 14.53
CA GLU A 268 7.79 16.32 14.96
C GLU A 268 6.87 16.53 13.75
N LEU A 269 5.80 15.74 13.69
CA LEU A 269 4.81 15.81 12.62
C LEU A 269 3.44 15.49 13.19
N HIS A 270 2.50 16.40 13.00
CA HIS A 270 1.10 16.26 13.35
C HIS A 270 0.25 16.47 12.11
N ILE A 271 -0.70 15.57 11.89
CA ILE A 271 -1.61 15.65 10.75
C ILE A 271 -3.03 15.56 11.30
N ASP A 272 -3.82 16.58 10.98
CA ASP A 272 -5.27 16.57 11.16
C ASP A 272 -5.88 16.57 9.75
N TYR A 273 -6.68 15.57 9.41
CA TYR A 273 -7.21 15.44 8.05
C TYR A 273 -8.65 14.97 8.06
N ALA A 274 -9.48 15.67 7.29
CA ALA A 274 -10.85 15.31 7.00
C ALA A 274 -11.13 15.51 5.51
N MET A 275 -11.98 14.67 4.95
CA MET A 275 -12.42 14.80 3.57
C MET A 275 -13.88 14.41 3.44
N THR A 276 -14.68 15.31 2.87
CA THR A 276 -16.08 15.05 2.55
C THR A 276 -16.13 14.47 1.14
N LEU A 277 -16.45 13.19 1.05
CA LEU A 277 -16.49 12.42 -0.18
C LEU A 277 -17.68 12.87 -1.03
N GLU A 278 -17.41 13.21 -2.28
CA GLU A 278 -18.43 13.50 -3.29
C GLU A 278 -18.71 12.28 -4.16
N LYS A 279 -19.75 12.35 -5.01
CA LYS A 279 -20.07 11.25 -5.95
C LYS A 279 -18.87 10.80 -6.79
N GLU A 280 -17.99 11.73 -7.14
CA GLU A 280 -16.69 11.44 -7.73
C GLU A 280 -15.61 11.73 -6.70
N PHE A 281 -14.72 10.77 -6.46
CA PHE A 281 -13.66 10.91 -5.46
C PHE A 281 -12.79 12.17 -5.68
N GLY A 282 -12.50 12.53 -6.93
CA GLY A 282 -11.69 13.70 -7.26
C GLY A 282 -12.34 15.04 -6.89
N ASP A 283 -13.66 15.10 -6.77
CA ASP A 283 -14.41 16.30 -6.37
C ASP A 283 -14.62 16.41 -4.86
N SER A 284 -14.19 15.40 -4.10
CA SER A 284 -14.29 15.39 -2.64
C SER A 284 -13.59 16.61 -2.03
N MET A 285 -14.24 17.25 -1.06
CA MET A 285 -13.68 18.43 -0.40
C MET A 285 -12.68 18.00 0.67
N VAL A 286 -11.43 18.41 0.51
CA VAL A 286 -10.36 18.18 1.47
C VAL A 286 -10.31 19.33 2.44
N ALA A 287 -10.13 18.99 3.70
CA ALA A 287 -9.83 19.92 4.74
C ALA A 287 -8.78 19.25 5.64
N GLY A 288 -7.58 19.82 5.72
CA GLY A 288 -6.53 19.28 6.57
C GLY A 288 -5.59 20.34 7.10
N CYS A 289 -4.85 19.95 8.13
CA CYS A 289 -3.76 20.68 8.71
C CYS A 289 -2.56 19.76 8.85
N LEU A 290 -1.42 20.24 8.40
CA LEU A 290 -0.12 19.62 8.56
C LEU A 290 0.73 20.55 9.43
N ARG A 291 1.16 20.07 10.59
CA ARG A 291 2.08 20.79 11.50
C ARG A 291 3.35 19.98 11.63
N PHE A 292 4.51 20.61 11.47
CA PHE A 292 5.77 19.87 11.54
C PHE A 292 6.93 20.76 11.95
N LYS A 293 8.00 20.11 12.41
CA LYS A 293 9.26 20.76 12.77
C LYS A 293 10.40 19.78 12.62
N GLY A 294 11.49 20.20 11.97
CA GLY A 294 12.74 19.44 11.96
C GLY A 294 13.45 19.55 13.31
N SER A 295 14.03 18.46 13.77
CA SER A 295 14.90 18.44 14.94
C SER A 295 16.28 19.05 14.64
N ASP A 296 17.01 19.42 15.68
CA ASP A 296 18.42 19.83 15.57
C ASP A 296 19.31 18.68 15.09
N ASP A 297 18.96 17.42 15.38
CA ASP A 297 19.71 16.26 14.92
C ASP A 297 19.58 16.06 13.40
N LEU A 298 18.39 16.32 12.85
CA LEU A 298 18.19 16.37 11.40
C LEU A 298 18.97 17.53 10.78
N LEU A 299 18.99 18.70 11.41
CA LEU A 299 19.79 19.84 10.93
C LEU A 299 21.29 19.52 10.85
N ARG A 300 21.83 18.83 11.87
CA ARG A 300 23.25 18.43 11.90
C ARG A 300 23.58 17.37 10.85
N ARG A 301 22.70 16.40 10.65
CA ARG A 301 22.95 15.27 9.75
C ARG A 301 22.63 15.60 8.29
N GLU A 302 21.54 16.31 8.05
CA GLU A 302 20.95 16.55 6.73
C GLU A 302 20.48 18.02 6.61
N PRO A 303 21.41 19.00 6.63
CA PRO A 303 21.07 20.43 6.67
C PRO A 303 20.23 20.89 5.47
N LYS A 304 20.44 20.28 4.30
CA LYS A 304 19.63 20.52 3.10
C LYS A 304 18.16 20.13 3.30
N THR A 305 17.92 18.99 3.92
CA THR A 305 16.57 18.47 4.20
C THR A 305 15.88 19.33 5.23
N HIS A 306 16.59 19.69 6.29
CA HIS A 306 16.07 20.62 7.29
C HIS A 306 15.69 21.96 6.65
N ALA A 307 16.55 22.53 5.81
CA ALA A 307 16.27 23.75 5.06
C ALA A 307 15.09 23.58 4.08
N ALA A 308 14.97 22.43 3.41
CA ALA A 308 13.84 22.11 2.54
C ALA A 308 12.52 22.06 3.33
N ILE A 309 12.52 21.41 4.49
CA ILE A 309 11.37 21.35 5.40
C ILE A 309 10.99 22.77 5.86
N SER A 310 11.96 23.58 6.31
CA SER A 310 11.67 24.95 6.75
C SER A 310 11.21 25.88 5.61
N THR A 311 11.70 25.67 4.38
CA THR A 311 11.32 26.48 3.20
C THR A 311 9.99 26.06 2.61
N THR A 312 9.64 24.78 2.71
CA THR A 312 8.31 24.28 2.30
C THR A 312 7.24 24.63 3.32
N GLY A 313 7.66 24.81 4.57
CA GLY A 313 6.85 25.28 5.68
C GLY A 313 6.39 26.73 5.53
N ALA A 314 5.34 27.01 6.28
CA ALA A 314 4.85 28.34 6.55
C ALA A 314 5.82 29.17 7.39
N GLU A 315 5.40 30.35 7.83
CA GLU A 315 6.08 31.00 8.96
C GLU A 315 5.93 30.13 10.20
N LEU A 316 6.98 30.07 11.03
CA LEU A 316 6.92 29.42 12.34
C LEU A 316 5.84 30.11 13.19
N ARG A 317 4.93 29.34 13.78
CA ARG A 317 3.83 29.89 14.59
C ARG A 317 4.20 29.91 16.07
N GLY A 318 3.28 30.41 16.91
CA GLY A 318 3.50 30.59 18.34
C GLY A 318 3.76 29.29 19.12
N ASP A 319 3.40 28.14 18.55
CA ASP A 319 3.71 26.81 19.06
C ASP A 319 5.07 26.26 18.57
N GLY A 320 5.82 27.05 17.78
CA GLY A 320 7.12 26.68 17.25
C GLY A 320 7.08 25.65 16.12
N LEU A 321 5.91 25.39 15.53
CA LEU A 321 5.72 24.46 14.41
C LEU A 321 5.42 25.23 13.11
N PHE A 322 5.73 24.60 11.97
CA PHE A 322 5.34 25.08 10.64
C PHE A 322 3.93 24.58 10.29
N HIS A 323 3.01 25.49 9.95
CA HIS A 323 1.59 25.16 9.69
C HIS A 323 1.24 25.22 8.21
N ILE A 324 0.78 24.10 7.66
CA ILE A 324 0.29 24.02 6.28
C ILE A 324 -1.17 23.60 6.31
N ARG A 325 -2.04 24.49 5.85
CA ARG A 325 -3.46 24.18 5.67
C ARG A 325 -3.70 23.60 4.28
N LEU A 326 -4.36 22.45 4.24
CA LEU A 326 -4.82 21.78 3.03
C LEU A 326 -6.32 22.06 2.88
N THR A 327 -6.73 22.55 1.72
CA THR A 327 -8.14 22.90 1.47
C THR A 327 -8.49 22.69 0.00
N ASP A 328 -9.77 22.85 -0.35
CA ASP A 328 -10.34 22.74 -1.70
C ASP A 328 -10.61 21.29 -2.11
N ARG A 329 -11.02 21.05 -3.36
CA ARG A 329 -11.29 19.71 -3.88
C ARG A 329 -10.03 18.86 -3.90
N PHE A 330 -10.14 17.56 -3.73
CA PHE A 330 -9.01 16.62 -3.74
C PHE A 330 -8.18 16.75 -5.02
N LYS A 331 -8.84 16.89 -6.17
CA LYS A 331 -8.15 17.10 -7.45
C LYS A 331 -7.48 18.48 -7.54
N ASP A 332 -7.96 19.51 -6.85
CA ASP A 332 -7.46 20.89 -6.95
C ASP A 332 -6.90 21.38 -5.61
N MET A 333 -6.39 20.44 -4.80
CA MET A 333 -6.01 20.68 -3.41
C MET A 333 -4.98 21.80 -3.33
N LYS A 334 -5.30 22.82 -2.53
CA LYS A 334 -4.44 23.98 -2.30
C LYS A 334 -3.67 23.81 -1.00
N ARG A 335 -2.40 24.18 -1.07
CA ARG A 335 -1.49 24.27 0.07
C ARG A 335 -1.38 25.73 0.49
N LEU A 336 -1.94 26.08 1.64
CA LEU A 336 -1.94 27.45 2.15
C LEU A 336 -1.01 27.55 3.37
N ASN A 337 -0.15 28.58 3.37
CA ASN A 337 0.61 29.00 4.56
C ASN A 337 -0.35 29.76 5.48
N GLN A 338 -1.15 29.01 6.24
CA GLN A 338 -2.14 29.55 7.17
C GLN A 338 -2.14 28.73 8.45
N ASP A 339 -2.45 29.39 9.56
CA ASP A 339 -2.60 28.71 10.84
C ASP A 339 -3.78 27.73 10.82
N CYS A 340 -3.60 26.61 11.50
CA CYS A 340 -4.58 25.54 11.63
C CYS A 340 -5.49 25.69 12.85
N GLY A 341 -5.30 26.72 13.68
CA GLY A 341 -6.09 26.93 14.88
C GLY A 341 -7.58 27.22 14.60
N PRO A 342 -8.48 26.97 15.58
CA PRO A 342 -9.91 27.30 15.47
C PRO A 342 -10.18 28.81 15.29
N ASN A 343 -9.19 29.65 15.56
CA ASN A 343 -9.23 31.09 15.39
C ASN A 343 -8.67 31.55 14.04
N SER A 344 -8.22 30.64 13.17
CA SER A 344 -7.84 31.03 11.81
C SER A 344 -9.12 31.33 11.03
N GLY A 345 -9.50 32.61 11.06
CA GLY A 345 -10.72 33.18 10.50
C GLY A 345 -10.80 33.07 8.98
N SER A 346 -10.79 31.85 8.44
CA SER A 346 -11.18 31.62 7.07
C SER A 346 -12.68 31.87 6.99
N GLY A 347 -13.06 33.02 6.45
CA GLY A 347 -14.42 33.33 5.97
C GLY A 347 -14.91 32.42 4.85
N ALA A 348 -14.39 31.19 4.73
CA ALA A 348 -14.94 30.13 3.91
C ALA A 348 -16.09 29.49 4.69
N SER A 349 -17.27 30.07 4.52
CA SER A 349 -18.54 29.70 5.13
C SER A 349 -19.12 28.33 4.71
N SER A 350 -18.31 27.35 4.32
CA SER A 350 -18.77 25.96 4.20
C SER A 350 -18.36 25.22 5.46
N GLY A 351 -19.19 25.35 6.48
CA GLY A 351 -18.86 25.01 7.86
C GLY A 351 -18.70 23.53 8.11
N GLU A 352 -17.52 23.15 8.57
CA GLU A 352 -17.35 22.11 9.58
C GLU A 352 -16.15 22.54 10.43
N ASN A 353 -16.44 23.05 11.64
CA ASN A 353 -15.42 23.25 12.64
C ASN A 353 -14.76 21.90 12.93
N PHE A 354 -13.48 21.74 12.55
CA PHE A 354 -12.66 20.56 12.84
C PHE A 354 -12.64 20.15 14.31
N ASN A 355 -13.03 21.06 15.20
CA ASN A 355 -12.99 20.86 16.63
C ASN A 355 -14.23 20.14 17.22
N SER A 356 -15.13 19.60 16.38
CA SER A 356 -16.44 19.09 16.86
C SER A 356 -16.51 17.55 17.03
N GLY A 357 -15.44 16.81 16.72
CA GLY A 357 -15.52 15.33 16.58
C GLY A 357 -14.72 14.49 17.57
N ILE A 358 -13.66 15.03 18.18
CA ILE A 358 -12.94 14.31 19.24
C ILE A 358 -13.51 14.82 20.55
N GLY A 359 -14.52 14.10 21.04
CA GLY A 359 -15.08 14.31 22.37
C GLY A 359 -13.99 14.14 23.43
N THR A 360 -13.27 15.21 23.73
CA THR A 360 -13.12 15.52 25.14
C THR A 360 -14.55 15.78 25.62
N GLU A 361 -15.14 14.82 26.33
CA GLU A 361 -16.31 15.10 27.15
C GLU A 361 -15.95 16.34 27.98
N ARG A 362 -16.43 17.51 27.54
CA ARG A 362 -16.61 18.63 28.44
C ARG A 362 -17.63 18.15 29.44
N ARG A 363 -17.13 17.58 30.55
CA ARG A 363 -17.91 17.40 31.76
C ARG A 363 -18.64 18.71 32.01
N PRO A 364 -19.96 18.70 32.23
CA PRO A 364 -20.65 19.88 32.70
C PRO A 364 -19.93 20.35 33.97
N ASN A 365 -19.62 21.64 33.99
CA ASN A 365 -18.98 22.32 35.10
C ASN A 365 -19.99 22.34 36.27
N LEU A 366 -20.08 21.23 37.01
CA LEU A 366 -20.72 21.17 38.31
C LEU A 366 -19.67 21.61 39.33
N THR A 367 -19.72 22.88 39.70
CA THR A 367 -19.17 23.39 40.96
C THR A 367 -19.98 22.76 42.10
N VAL A 368 -19.61 21.54 42.49
CA VAL A 368 -19.95 20.98 43.80
C VAL A 368 -18.70 21.14 44.65
N HIS A 369 -18.77 22.05 45.63
CA HIS A 369 -17.81 22.08 46.72
C HIS A 369 -17.83 20.71 47.42
N PRO A 370 -16.70 19.99 47.50
CA PRO A 370 -16.62 18.81 48.33
C PRO A 370 -16.71 19.26 49.79
N GLU A 371 -17.75 18.79 50.47
CA GLU A 371 -17.83 18.84 51.92
C GLU A 371 -16.68 18.00 52.51
N GLU A 372 -15.97 18.59 53.45
CA GLU A 372 -14.72 18.11 54.04
C GLU A 372 -14.96 16.78 54.79
N PRO A 373 -14.32 15.66 54.38
CA PRO A 373 -14.48 14.41 55.09
C PRO A 373 -13.69 14.46 56.40
N LYS A 374 -14.43 14.25 57.51
CA LYS A 374 -13.91 14.03 58.86
C LYS A 374 -12.73 13.04 58.84
N PRO A 375 -11.61 13.34 59.54
CA PRO A 375 -10.45 12.46 59.59
C PRO A 375 -10.80 11.17 60.33
N ASN A 376 -10.65 10.04 59.62
CA ASN A 376 -10.72 8.70 60.19
C ASN A 376 -9.36 8.35 60.84
N PRO A 377 -9.31 7.63 61.97
CA PRO A 377 -8.08 7.34 62.69
C PRO A 377 -7.09 6.53 61.86
N THR A 378 -5.84 6.99 61.88
CA THR A 378 -4.67 6.48 61.17
C THR A 378 -4.44 4.99 61.43
N ALA A 379 -4.50 4.17 60.37
CA ALA A 379 -3.94 2.82 60.39
C ALA A 379 -2.40 2.91 60.44
N PRO A 380 -1.74 2.07 61.25
CA PRO A 380 -0.28 2.08 61.37
C PRO A 380 0.40 1.72 60.03
N PRO A 381 1.58 2.29 59.74
CA PRO A 381 2.28 2.06 58.49
C PRO A 381 2.69 0.58 58.34
N PRO A 382 2.67 0.05 57.11
CA PRO A 382 3.15 -1.30 56.85
C PRO A 382 4.65 -1.42 57.17
N PRO A 383 5.09 -2.59 57.68
CA PRO A 383 6.49 -2.82 58.02
C PRO A 383 7.39 -2.70 56.80
N ALA A 384 8.57 -2.11 57.03
CA ALA A 384 9.59 -1.92 56.00
C ALA A 384 10.02 -3.27 55.38
N PRO A 385 10.27 -3.31 54.05
CA PRO A 385 10.79 -4.51 53.40
C PRO A 385 12.18 -4.87 53.96
N PRO A 386 12.50 -6.17 54.09
CA PRO A 386 13.79 -6.62 54.59
C PRO A 386 14.94 -6.20 53.65
N PRO A 387 16.14 -5.96 54.21
CA PRO A 387 17.32 -5.58 53.45
C PRO A 387 17.70 -6.68 52.44
N THR A 388 17.85 -6.28 51.18
CA THR A 388 18.31 -7.14 50.09
C THR A 388 19.72 -7.64 50.39
N GLU A 389 19.89 -8.96 50.41
CA GLU A 389 21.21 -9.60 50.52
C GLU A 389 22.13 -9.20 49.35
N PRO A 390 23.45 -9.04 49.61
CA PRO A 390 24.42 -8.77 48.56
C PRO A 390 24.60 -9.99 47.64
N VAL A 391 24.47 -9.76 46.34
CA VAL A 391 24.73 -10.73 45.28
C VAL A 391 26.22 -11.13 45.31
N PRO A 392 26.56 -12.45 45.28
CA PRO A 392 27.95 -12.91 45.23
C PRO A 392 28.67 -12.46 43.95
N ALA A 393 29.91 -12.00 44.10
CA ALA A 393 30.81 -11.64 43.01
C ALA A 393 31.13 -12.85 42.13
N THR A 394 30.92 -12.69 40.82
CA THR A 394 31.39 -13.61 39.78
C THR A 394 32.93 -13.65 39.73
N PRO A 395 33.55 -14.84 39.63
CA PRO A 395 35.00 -14.99 39.52
C PRO A 395 35.56 -14.53 38.16
N PRO A 396 36.84 -14.11 38.10
CA PRO A 396 37.48 -13.66 36.88
C PRO A 396 37.75 -14.81 35.91
N THR A 397 37.26 -14.69 34.68
CA THR A 397 37.66 -15.53 33.55
C THR A 397 39.07 -15.18 33.10
N HIS A 398 39.94 -16.19 33.13
CA HIS A 398 41.33 -16.18 32.69
C HIS A 398 41.50 -15.83 31.20
N ASP A 399 42.57 -15.08 30.95
CA ASP A 399 43.16 -14.77 29.66
C ASP A 399 43.51 -16.01 28.83
N ALA A 400 43.19 -15.96 27.52
CA ALA A 400 43.68 -16.89 26.52
C ALA A 400 44.43 -16.14 25.41
N ALA A 401 45.76 -16.23 25.53
CA ALA A 401 46.84 -16.16 24.56
C ALA A 401 46.60 -15.66 23.11
N ALA A 402 47.43 -14.68 22.75
CA ALA A 402 47.81 -14.32 21.38
C ALA A 402 48.71 -15.38 20.71
N PRO A 403 48.75 -15.47 19.36
CA PRO A 403 49.91 -15.97 18.65
C PRO A 403 50.73 -14.84 18.02
N ALA A 404 52.04 -15.09 18.05
CA ALA A 404 53.13 -14.16 17.79
C ALA A 404 53.35 -13.84 16.29
N GLU A 405 53.88 -12.64 16.09
CA GLU A 405 54.65 -12.25 14.91
C GLU A 405 55.95 -13.07 14.81
N GLY A 406 56.29 -13.49 13.60
CA GLY A 406 57.59 -14.07 13.26
C GLY A 406 58.00 -13.61 11.86
N SER A 407 59.05 -12.79 11.81
CA SER A 407 59.58 -12.13 10.63
C SER A 407 60.86 -12.82 10.11
N ALA A 408 61.02 -12.74 8.78
CA ALA A 408 62.26 -12.67 7.99
C ALA A 408 63.15 -13.92 7.76
N THR A 409 63.32 -14.28 6.48
CA THR A 409 64.59 -14.42 5.71
C THR A 409 64.24 -14.84 4.26
N ALA A 410 64.42 -14.01 3.23
CA ALA A 410 65.64 -13.72 2.44
C ALA A 410 66.22 -14.92 1.67
N GLY A 411 66.18 -14.86 0.32
CA GLY A 411 67.21 -15.51 -0.53
C GLY A 411 66.76 -16.31 -1.75
N SER A 412 66.68 -15.63 -2.90
CA SER A 412 67.33 -16.00 -4.19
C SER A 412 67.02 -17.33 -4.91
N ALA A 413 66.43 -17.24 -6.12
CA ALA A 413 67.05 -17.58 -7.42
C ALA A 413 66.08 -18.26 -8.41
N GLY A 414 65.95 -17.66 -9.61
CA GLY A 414 66.07 -18.42 -10.85
C GLY A 414 64.80 -18.84 -11.62
N SER A 415 64.56 -18.10 -12.71
CA SER A 415 64.48 -18.63 -14.09
C SER A 415 63.10 -18.77 -14.77
N ALA A 416 63.04 -18.14 -15.96
CA ALA A 416 62.23 -18.40 -17.16
C ALA A 416 60.70 -18.32 -17.01
N GLY A 417 59.97 -17.41 -17.65
CA GLY A 417 60.12 -16.93 -19.02
C GLY A 417 58.96 -17.47 -19.86
N SER A 418 58.00 -16.62 -20.20
CA SER A 418 57.25 -16.67 -21.47
C SER A 418 56.28 -15.49 -21.52
N ALA A 419 56.61 -14.56 -22.42
CA ALA A 419 55.72 -13.54 -22.92
C ALA A 419 54.64 -14.18 -23.82
N VAL A 420 53.42 -13.66 -23.76
CA VAL A 420 52.42 -13.85 -24.84
C VAL A 420 51.98 -12.46 -25.30
N PRO A 421 52.11 -12.14 -26.60
CA PRO A 421 51.80 -10.83 -27.17
C PRO A 421 50.31 -10.69 -27.49
N GLY A 422 49.86 -9.44 -27.59
CA GLY A 422 48.51 -9.09 -27.98
C GLY A 422 48.17 -9.44 -29.43
N ALA A 423 46.88 -9.62 -29.67
CA ALA A 423 46.25 -9.44 -30.97
C ALA A 423 44.77 -9.11 -30.72
N SER A 424 44.42 -7.85 -30.96
CA SER A 424 43.07 -7.39 -31.21
C SER A 424 42.58 -7.99 -32.54
N GLU A 425 41.56 -8.84 -32.50
CA GLU A 425 40.82 -9.28 -33.68
C GLU A 425 39.43 -8.61 -33.75
N PRO A 426 38.92 -8.32 -34.97
CA PRO A 426 37.71 -7.57 -35.19
C PRO A 426 36.45 -8.43 -35.08
N LEU A 427 35.36 -7.79 -34.65
CA LEU A 427 34.00 -8.32 -34.65
C LEU A 427 33.59 -8.84 -36.05
N PRO A 428 33.00 -10.05 -36.14
CA PRO A 428 32.51 -10.56 -37.41
C PRO A 428 31.25 -9.83 -37.89
N ALA A 429 31.23 -9.58 -39.19
CA ALA A 429 30.14 -8.98 -39.94
C ALA A 429 28.82 -9.77 -39.79
N ALA A 430 27.73 -9.02 -39.63
CA ALA A 430 26.37 -9.55 -39.63
C ALA A 430 26.00 -10.14 -41.01
N PRO A 431 25.36 -11.32 -41.07
CA PRO A 431 24.87 -11.86 -42.33
C PRO A 431 23.65 -11.07 -42.82
N SER A 432 23.79 -10.48 -44.00
CA SER A 432 22.67 -10.05 -44.84
C SER A 432 21.85 -11.28 -45.24
N GLY A 433 20.56 -11.30 -44.92
CA GLY A 433 19.72 -12.45 -45.22
C GLY A 433 18.23 -12.16 -45.22
N ARG A 434 17.72 -11.91 -46.43
CA ARG A 434 16.38 -12.24 -46.94
C ARG A 434 15.17 -11.46 -46.44
N GLY A 435 14.56 -10.79 -47.42
CA GLY A 435 13.30 -10.09 -47.30
C GLY A 435 12.15 -11.00 -46.90
N ILE A 436 11.40 -10.49 -45.93
CA ILE A 436 10.04 -10.91 -45.65
C ILE A 436 9.13 -9.94 -46.41
N ARG A 437 8.40 -10.48 -47.39
CA ARG A 437 7.28 -9.81 -48.04
C ARG A 437 6.24 -9.48 -46.97
N HIS A 438 5.98 -8.18 -46.76
CA HIS A 438 4.75 -7.75 -46.11
C HIS A 438 3.60 -8.01 -47.08
N ASN A 439 2.72 -8.95 -46.70
CA ASN A 439 1.38 -9.01 -47.26
C ASN A 439 0.68 -7.71 -46.88
N ALA A 440 0.37 -6.91 -47.91
CA ALA A 440 -0.55 -5.79 -47.82
C ALA A 440 -1.95 -6.35 -47.56
N GLU A 441 -2.38 -6.33 -46.30
CA GLU A 441 -3.77 -6.51 -45.95
C GLU A 441 -4.53 -5.24 -46.35
N LYS A 442 -5.45 -5.46 -47.27
CA LYS A 442 -6.29 -4.50 -47.97
C LYS A 442 -7.30 -3.95 -46.98
N ASN A 443 -7.00 -2.81 -46.35
CA ASN A 443 -7.97 -2.11 -45.52
C ASN A 443 -8.92 -1.33 -46.43
N GLU A 444 -10.18 -1.72 -46.37
CA GLU A 444 -11.28 -1.11 -47.12
C GLU A 444 -11.46 0.37 -46.75
N THR A 445 -11.75 1.13 -47.79
CA THR A 445 -12.18 2.52 -47.86
C THR A 445 -13.30 2.84 -46.85
N GLY A 446 -12.95 3.59 -45.80
CA GLY A 446 -13.88 4.42 -45.02
C GLY A 446 -13.79 5.87 -45.48
N ALA A 447 -14.92 6.44 -45.89
CA ALA A 447 -15.08 7.78 -46.45
C ALA A 447 -14.58 8.91 -45.52
N PRO A 448 -14.08 10.04 -46.08
CA PRO A 448 -13.73 11.21 -45.29
C PRO A 448 -15.00 11.93 -44.79
N ALA A 449 -15.04 12.19 -43.48
CA ALA A 449 -16.01 13.07 -42.85
C ALA A 449 -15.85 14.50 -43.39
N ALA A 450 -17.00 15.11 -43.71
CA ALA A 450 -17.12 16.47 -44.20
C ALA A 450 -16.54 17.49 -43.20
N ALA A 451 -15.84 18.47 -43.76
CA ALA A 451 -15.35 19.64 -43.06
C ALA A 451 -16.51 20.50 -42.54
N GLU A 452 -16.43 20.93 -41.27
CA GLU A 452 -17.25 22.00 -40.72
C GLU A 452 -16.96 23.34 -41.45
N PRO A 453 -17.98 24.15 -41.77
CA PRO A 453 -17.78 25.46 -42.34
C PRO A 453 -17.28 26.47 -41.29
N PRO A 454 -16.51 27.50 -41.70
CA PRO A 454 -16.00 28.52 -40.80
C PRO A 454 -17.13 29.46 -40.32
N ASN A 455 -17.10 29.78 -39.02
CA ASN A 455 -17.96 30.76 -38.37
C ASN A 455 -17.81 32.14 -39.04
N GLU A 456 -18.94 32.65 -39.52
CA GLU A 456 -19.11 33.96 -40.12
C GLU A 456 -19.01 35.06 -39.04
N ALA A 457 -18.09 35.99 -39.24
CA ALA A 457 -17.86 37.13 -38.36
C ALA A 457 -18.99 38.17 -38.54
N THR A 458 -19.64 38.53 -37.43
CA THR A 458 -20.65 39.59 -37.37
C THR A 458 -19.97 40.97 -37.47
N PRO A 459 -20.40 41.87 -38.37
CA PRO A 459 -19.87 43.23 -38.43
C PRO A 459 -20.45 44.14 -37.31
N PRO A 460 -19.71 45.19 -36.90
CA PRO A 460 -20.19 46.14 -35.90
C PRO A 460 -21.31 47.03 -36.48
N SER A 461 -22.35 47.26 -35.66
CA SER A 461 -23.43 48.19 -35.96
C SER A 461 -22.97 49.66 -35.81
N PRO A 462 -23.55 50.59 -36.60
CA PRO A 462 -23.25 52.02 -36.57
C PRO A 462 -23.72 52.74 -35.30
#